data_AF-A0A3D1CGS9-F1
#
_entry.id   AF-A0A3D1CGS9-F1
#
_cell.length_a   1.000
_cell.length_b   1.000
_cell.length_c   1.000
_cell.angle_alpha   90.00
_cell.angle_beta   90.00
_cell.angle_gamma   90.00
#
_symmetry.space_group_name_H-M   'P 1'
#
loop_
_entity.id
_entity.type
_entity.pdbx_description
1 polymer ?
#
loop_
_entity_poly.entity_id
_entity_poly.type
_entity_poly.pdbx_seq_one_letter_code
_entity_poly.pdbx_strand_id
1 'polypeptide(L)'
;MEEVKELLGSLGLLEIDGYKFSKKLSGGSALSSLYVKNDEKVVFKFLIAPRNCIELERFKLEFSVLNNNKVNFLYNERRMFLFLGPEASYPLPRIKCELRSKFSDLVNYFAYAYEDGELLPSLTSKLESSEDKILLLYRLSSGLNYFNQVGYSHRDLHPSNILLLDGFQMTKA
;
A
#
# COMPACT_ATOMS: atom_id res chain seq x y z
N MET A 1 1.98 21.88 2.91
CA MET A 1 0.68 21.18 3.01
C MET A 1 -0.32 21.83 2.06
N GLU A 2 -0.36 23.17 2.02
CA GLU A 2 -1.17 23.96 1.09
C GLU A 2 -0.84 23.72 -0.38
N GLU A 3 0.45 23.71 -0.77
CA GLU A 3 0.87 23.52 -2.18
C GLU A 3 0.32 22.24 -2.83
N VAL A 4 0.27 21.12 -2.09
CA VAL A 4 -0.26 19.85 -2.62
C VAL A 4 -1.78 19.91 -2.76
N LYS A 5 -2.45 20.54 -1.79
CA LYS A 5 -3.90 20.73 -1.86
C LYS A 5 -4.28 21.65 -3.02
N GLU A 6 -3.52 22.72 -3.24
CA GLU A 6 -3.68 23.62 -4.40
C GLU A 6 -3.43 22.90 -5.73
N LEU A 7 -2.36 22.10 -5.83
CA LEU A 7 -2.07 21.29 -7.01
C LEU A 7 -3.19 20.28 -7.30
N LEU A 8 -3.63 19.51 -6.30
CA LEU A 8 -4.74 18.57 -6.47
C LEU A 8 -6.04 19.30 -6.79
N GLY A 9 -6.25 20.50 -6.23
CA GLY A 9 -7.37 21.38 -6.53
C GLY A 9 -7.40 21.81 -7.99
N SER A 10 -6.29 22.31 -8.53
CA SER A 10 -6.19 22.74 -9.93
C SER A 10 -6.38 21.60 -10.93
N LEU A 11 -6.06 20.37 -10.52
CA LEU A 11 -6.27 19.15 -11.32
C LEU A 11 -7.67 18.52 -11.16
N GLY A 12 -8.54 19.10 -10.32
CA GLY A 12 -9.86 18.53 -10.02
C GLY A 12 -9.76 17.15 -9.36
N LEU A 13 -8.86 17.02 -8.39
CA LEU A 13 -8.57 15.78 -7.67
C LEU A 13 -8.86 15.88 -6.17
N LEU A 14 -9.35 17.01 -5.65
CA LEU A 14 -9.73 17.11 -4.23
C LEU A 14 -10.90 16.21 -3.84
N GLU A 15 -11.70 15.77 -4.81
CA GLU A 15 -12.75 14.77 -4.62
C GLU A 15 -12.73 13.75 -5.77
N ILE A 16 -12.72 12.46 -5.43
CA ILE A 16 -12.68 11.35 -6.39
C ILE A 16 -13.67 10.28 -5.89
N ASP A 17 -14.67 9.91 -6.68
CA ASP A 17 -15.69 8.90 -6.33
C ASP A 17 -16.39 9.13 -4.96
N GLY A 18 -16.51 10.40 -4.56
CA GLY A 18 -17.08 10.84 -3.28
C GLY A 18 -16.11 10.78 -2.10
N TYR A 19 -14.86 10.34 -2.31
CA TYR A 19 -13.77 10.48 -1.35
C TYR A 19 -13.20 11.88 -1.42
N LYS A 20 -13.07 12.55 -0.26
CA LYS A 20 -12.55 13.91 -0.16
C LYS A 20 -11.14 13.92 0.39
N PHE A 21 -10.28 14.75 -0.20
CA PHE A 21 -8.91 14.94 0.27
C PHE A 21 -8.90 15.35 1.74
N SER A 22 -8.15 14.61 2.56
CA SER A 22 -7.98 14.89 3.98
C SER A 22 -6.59 15.46 4.27
N LYS A 23 -5.54 14.71 3.92
CA LYS A 23 -4.16 15.15 4.17
C LYS A 23 -3.18 14.50 3.20
N LYS A 24 -2.06 15.20 2.97
CA LYS A 24 -0.90 14.62 2.32
C LYS A 24 -0.28 13.54 3.21
N LEU A 25 0.14 12.42 2.63
CA LEU A 25 1.00 11.41 3.28
C LEU A 25 2.44 11.54 2.75
N SER A 26 3.38 10.82 3.37
CA SER A 26 4.76 10.74 2.86
C SER A 26 4.76 10.27 1.40
N GLY A 27 5.54 10.95 0.55
CA GLY A 27 5.66 10.62 -0.87
C GLY A 27 7.13 10.64 -1.28
N GLY A 28 7.59 9.53 -1.86
CA GLY A 28 8.87 9.45 -2.58
C GLY A 28 8.69 9.97 -4.00
N SER A 29 8.88 9.11 -5.01
CA SER A 29 8.70 9.44 -6.43
C SER A 29 7.24 9.70 -6.83
N ALA A 30 6.27 9.25 -6.04
CA ALA A 30 4.84 9.43 -6.27
C ALA A 30 4.18 10.12 -5.07
N LEU A 31 3.17 10.94 -5.34
CA LEU A 31 2.42 11.65 -4.32
C LEU A 31 1.36 10.72 -3.72
N SER A 32 1.44 10.48 -2.40
CA SER A 32 0.39 9.76 -1.67
C SER A 32 -0.42 10.71 -0.81
N SER A 33 -1.74 10.54 -0.75
CA SER A 33 -2.63 11.38 0.03
C SER A 33 -3.81 10.58 0.57
N LEU A 34 -4.22 10.90 1.79
CA LEU A 34 -5.36 10.29 2.47
C LEU A 34 -6.65 10.98 2.01
N TYR A 35 -7.63 10.18 1.65
CA TYR A 35 -8.99 10.63 1.36
C TYR A 35 -9.99 9.88 2.23
N VAL A 36 -11.11 10.53 2.51
CA VAL A 36 -12.14 10.04 3.43
C VAL A 36 -13.52 10.15 2.79
N LYS A 37 -14.34 9.10 2.96
CA LYS A 37 -15.75 9.05 2.59
C LYS A 37 -16.52 8.39 3.72
N ASN A 38 -17.34 9.16 4.42
CA ASN A 38 -17.96 8.72 5.69
C ASN A 38 -16.86 8.27 6.67
N ASP A 39 -16.89 7.01 7.11
CA ASP A 39 -15.88 6.39 7.98
C ASP A 39 -14.80 5.61 7.21
N GLU A 40 -14.91 5.49 5.88
CA GLU A 40 -13.93 4.79 5.06
C GLU A 40 -12.77 5.71 4.69
N LYS A 41 -11.55 5.23 4.92
CA LYS A 41 -10.30 5.92 4.59
C LYS A 41 -9.57 5.17 3.49
N VAL A 42 -9.07 5.89 2.49
CA VAL A 42 -8.26 5.34 1.40
C VAL A 42 -7.04 6.19 1.13
N VAL A 43 -5.97 5.56 0.67
CA VAL A 43 -4.77 6.25 0.19
C VAL A 43 -4.83 6.30 -1.31
N PHE A 44 -4.98 7.51 -1.85
CA PHE A 44 -4.74 7.74 -3.26
C PHE A 44 -3.25 7.94 -3.51
N LYS A 45 -2.73 7.18 -4.47
CA LYS A 45 -1.39 7.34 -5.00
C LYS A 45 -1.48 7.99 -6.37
N PHE A 46 -0.71 9.05 -6.59
CA PHE A 46 -0.70 9.84 -7.82
C PHE A 46 0.68 9.83 -8.45
N LEU A 47 0.71 9.61 -9.76
CA LEU A 47 1.82 9.92 -10.63
C LEU A 47 1.40 11.09 -11.54
N ILE A 48 2.00 12.25 -11.30
CA ILE A 48 1.71 13.51 -12.03
C ILE A 48 2.93 13.84 -12.88
N ALA A 49 2.69 14.13 -14.16
CA ALA A 49 3.68 14.46 -15.18
C ALA A 49 4.88 13.47 -15.19
N PRO A 50 4.64 12.17 -15.52
CA PRO A 50 5.72 11.18 -15.57
C PRO A 50 6.84 11.65 -16.49
N ARG A 51 8.08 11.54 -16.02
CA ARG A 51 9.26 12.05 -16.75
C ARG A 51 9.62 11.20 -17.95
N ASN A 52 9.21 9.94 -17.94
CA ASN A 52 9.46 8.96 -18.99
C ASN A 52 8.50 7.76 -18.85
N CYS A 53 8.49 6.90 -19.86
CA CYS A 53 7.67 5.69 -19.86
C CYS A 53 8.03 4.72 -18.72
N ILE A 54 9.28 4.68 -18.27
CA ILE A 54 9.72 3.76 -17.20
C ILE A 54 9.02 4.10 -15.88
N GLU A 55 8.88 5.38 -15.57
CA GLU A 55 8.17 5.84 -14.36
C GLU A 55 6.68 5.47 -14.40
N LEU A 56 6.03 5.66 -15.56
CA LEU A 56 4.66 5.24 -15.79
C LEU A 56 4.48 3.72 -15.65
N GLU A 57 5.35 2.94 -16.27
CA GLU A 57 5.27 1.48 -16.22
C GLU A 57 5.58 0.93 -14.83
N ARG A 58 6.48 1.56 -14.05
CA ARG A 58 6.69 1.20 -12.63
C ARG A 58 5.43 1.44 -11.80
N PHE A 59 4.75 2.56 -12.03
CA PHE A 59 3.51 2.89 -11.32
C PHE A 59 2.37 1.91 -11.67
N LYS A 60 2.21 1.57 -12.96
CA LYS A 60 1.27 0.54 -13.42
C LYS A 60 1.61 -0.84 -12.88
N LEU A 61 2.90 -1.18 -12.81
CA LEU A 61 3.37 -2.45 -12.26
C LEU A 61 2.97 -2.58 -10.78
N GLU A 62 3.17 -1.54 -9.98
CA GLU A 62 2.74 -1.53 -8.58
C GLU A 62 1.23 -1.78 -8.44
N PHE A 63 0.41 -1.05 -9.20
CA PHE A 63 -1.02 -1.31 -9.26
C PHE A 63 -1.33 -2.75 -9.65
N SER A 64 -0.69 -3.28 -10.69
CA SER A 64 -0.93 -4.64 -11.16
C SER A 64 -0.55 -5.70 -10.12
N VAL A 65 0.49 -5.47 -9.31
CA VAL A 65 0.90 -6.39 -8.23
C VAL A 65 -0.13 -6.39 -7.11
N LEU A 66 -0.70 -5.23 -6.77
CA LEU A 66 -1.74 -5.12 -5.75
C LEU A 66 -3.09 -5.66 -6.25
N ASN A 67 -3.43 -5.40 -7.51
CA ASN A 67 -4.71 -5.78 -8.12
C ASN A 67 -4.76 -7.26 -8.53
N ASN A 68 -3.76 -7.70 -9.31
CA ASN A 68 -3.70 -9.05 -9.88
C ASN A 68 -3.00 -10.05 -8.96
N ASN A 69 -2.77 -9.70 -7.69
CA ASN A 69 -2.16 -10.63 -6.76
C ASN A 69 -3.03 -11.89 -6.70
N LYS A 70 -2.54 -12.99 -7.28
CA LYS A 70 -3.32 -14.19 -7.62
C LYS A 70 -4.05 -14.81 -6.43
N VAL A 71 -3.66 -14.44 -5.20
CA VAL A 71 -4.32 -14.83 -3.95
C VAL A 71 -5.67 -14.13 -3.73
N ASN A 72 -5.86 -12.90 -4.21
CA ASN A 72 -7.18 -12.24 -4.22
C ASN A 72 -8.13 -12.87 -5.23
N PHE A 73 -7.62 -13.37 -6.37
CA PHE A 73 -8.42 -14.00 -7.42
C PHE A 73 -8.79 -15.46 -7.07
N LEU A 74 -7.88 -16.21 -6.44
CA LEU A 74 -8.10 -17.60 -5.99
C LEU A 74 -9.03 -17.74 -4.77
N TYR A 75 -9.41 -16.64 -4.13
CA TYR A 75 -10.37 -16.66 -3.01
C TYR A 75 -11.77 -17.10 -3.45
N ASN A 76 -12.13 -16.92 -4.74
CA ASN A 76 -13.47 -17.21 -5.24
C ASN A 76 -13.65 -18.57 -5.93
N GLU A 77 -12.61 -19.19 -6.51
CA GLU A 77 -12.88 -20.33 -7.42
C GLU A 77 -12.08 -21.62 -7.24
N ARG A 78 -11.01 -21.69 -6.44
CA ARG A 78 -10.38 -22.96 -5.99
C ARG A 78 -9.25 -22.64 -5.02
N ARG A 79 -9.32 -23.19 -3.80
CA ARG A 79 -8.33 -23.02 -2.73
C ARG A 79 -6.95 -23.52 -3.15
N MET A 80 -6.11 -22.65 -3.69
CA MET A 80 -4.66 -22.83 -3.67
C MET A 80 -4.13 -21.95 -2.54
N PHE A 81 -3.84 -22.56 -1.39
CA PHE A 81 -3.30 -21.89 -0.22
C PHE A 81 -1.84 -21.47 -0.47
N LEU A 82 -1.63 -20.44 -1.29
CA LEU A 82 -0.29 -19.84 -1.44
C LEU A 82 0.05 -19.04 -0.17
N PHE A 83 -0.92 -18.36 0.43
CA PHE A 83 -0.75 -17.79 1.76
C PHE A 83 -1.34 -18.72 2.82
N LEU A 84 -0.48 -19.23 3.72
CA LEU A 84 -0.86 -20.15 4.80
C LEU A 84 -1.20 -19.43 6.11
N GLY A 85 -1.13 -18.08 6.15
CA GLY A 85 -1.48 -17.28 7.32
C GLY A 85 -2.96 -16.87 7.37
N PRO A 86 -3.46 -16.41 8.53
CA PRO A 86 -4.81 -15.85 8.65
C PRO A 86 -5.01 -14.63 7.74
N GLU A 87 -6.25 -14.33 7.33
CA GLU A 87 -6.57 -13.19 6.47
C GLU A 87 -6.01 -11.86 7.01
N ALA A 88 -6.03 -11.69 8.34
CA ALA A 88 -5.46 -10.54 9.05
C ALA A 88 -3.93 -10.38 8.88
N SER A 89 -3.23 -11.41 8.41
CA SER A 89 -1.78 -11.39 8.15
C SER A 89 -1.42 -11.17 6.69
N TYR A 90 -2.39 -10.89 5.82
CA TYR A 90 -2.14 -10.60 4.41
C TYR A 90 -1.16 -9.42 4.27
N PRO A 91 -0.03 -9.58 3.53
CA PRO A 91 1.11 -8.66 3.64
C PRO A 91 1.02 -7.42 2.73
N LEU A 92 -0.07 -7.22 1.99
CA LEU A 92 -0.21 -6.13 1.03
C LEU A 92 -1.50 -5.31 1.25
N PRO A 93 -1.48 -4.00 0.96
CA PRO A 93 -2.71 -3.20 0.94
C PRO A 93 -3.71 -3.70 -0.10
N ARG A 94 -5.01 -3.57 0.20
CA ARG A 94 -6.09 -3.96 -0.72
C ARG A 94 -6.50 -2.80 -1.62
N ILE A 95 -6.63 -3.06 -2.93
CA ILE A 95 -7.13 -2.07 -3.90
C ILE A 95 -8.58 -1.69 -3.57
N LYS A 96 -8.87 -0.39 -3.69
CA LYS A 96 -10.19 0.23 -3.50
C LYS A 96 -10.65 1.01 -4.72
N CYS A 97 -9.70 1.59 -5.46
CA CYS A 97 -9.97 2.24 -6.74
C CYS A 97 -9.00 1.73 -7.78
N GLU A 98 -9.56 1.30 -8.93
CA GLU A 98 -8.81 0.90 -10.12
C GLU A 98 -7.88 2.01 -10.61
N LEU A 99 -6.85 1.63 -11.36
CA LEU A 99 -5.99 2.57 -12.06
C LEU A 99 -6.79 3.41 -13.06
N ARG A 100 -6.68 4.72 -12.95
CA ARG A 100 -7.27 5.70 -13.88
C ARG A 100 -6.24 6.70 -14.33
N SER A 101 -6.46 7.27 -15.51
CA SER A 101 -5.66 8.36 -16.03
C SER A 101 -6.51 9.57 -16.45
N LYS A 102 -5.89 10.75 -16.43
CA LYS A 102 -6.43 12.02 -16.92
C LYS A 102 -5.36 12.73 -17.75
N PHE A 103 -5.81 13.65 -18.61
CA PHE A 103 -4.95 14.53 -19.39
C PHE A 103 -3.91 13.75 -20.24
N SER A 104 -4.37 12.73 -20.99
CA SER A 104 -3.49 11.91 -21.84
C SER A 104 -2.32 11.28 -21.07
N ASP A 105 -2.64 10.58 -19.98
CA ASP A 105 -1.68 9.92 -19.06
C ASP A 105 -0.70 10.85 -18.33
N LEU A 106 -0.92 12.17 -18.36
CA LEU A 106 -0.15 13.10 -17.52
C LEU A 106 -0.50 13.00 -16.05
N VAL A 107 -1.68 12.47 -15.71
CA VAL A 107 -2.07 12.22 -14.31
C VAL A 107 -2.61 10.81 -14.22
N ASN A 108 -1.92 9.95 -13.48
CA ASN A 108 -2.33 8.57 -13.23
C ASN A 108 -2.54 8.37 -11.73
N TYR A 109 -3.57 7.65 -11.34
CA TYR A 109 -3.86 7.39 -9.94
C TYR A 109 -4.62 6.10 -9.74
N PHE A 110 -4.43 5.51 -8.57
CA PHE A 110 -5.23 4.42 -8.02
C PHE A 110 -5.35 4.62 -6.51
N ALA A 111 -6.21 3.85 -5.85
CA ALA A 111 -6.31 3.90 -4.39
C ALA A 111 -6.34 2.51 -3.77
N TYR A 112 -5.76 2.42 -2.57
CA TYR A 112 -5.84 1.25 -1.71
C TYR A 112 -6.39 1.64 -0.34
N ALA A 113 -6.87 0.64 0.40
CA ALA A 113 -7.37 0.80 1.76
C ALA A 113 -6.30 1.46 2.64
N TYR A 114 -6.70 2.46 3.42
CA TYR A 114 -5.84 2.98 4.47
C TYR A 114 -5.88 2.03 5.66
N GLU A 115 -4.71 1.71 6.19
CA GLU A 115 -4.55 0.86 7.35
C GLU A 115 -4.01 1.71 8.51
N ASP A 116 -4.66 1.63 9.67
CA ASP A 116 -4.21 2.28 10.89
C ASP A 116 -3.02 1.48 11.48
N GLY A 117 -1.84 2.09 11.48
CA GLY A 117 -0.60 1.46 11.95
C GLY A 117 0.59 2.41 11.98
N GLU A 118 1.72 1.90 12.47
CA GLU A 118 2.98 2.64 12.59
C GLU A 118 4.05 2.07 11.64
N LEU A 119 4.83 2.94 11.01
CA LEU A 119 5.94 2.51 10.17
C LEU A 119 7.08 1.97 11.04
N LEU A 120 7.82 0.98 10.54
CA LEU A 120 8.88 0.34 11.33
C LEU A 120 9.95 1.31 11.90
N PRO A 121 10.39 2.40 11.23
CA PRO A 121 11.35 3.35 11.80
C PRO A 121 10.89 3.94 13.13
N SER A 122 9.60 4.27 13.28
CA SER A 122 9.07 4.85 14.52
C SER A 122 8.93 3.83 15.66
N LEU A 123 9.05 2.55 15.34
CA LEU A 123 8.91 1.43 16.27
C LEU A 123 10.24 0.82 16.71
N THR A 124 11.35 1.18 16.07
CA THR A 124 12.68 0.63 16.40
C THR A 124 13.05 0.85 17.88
N SER A 125 12.60 1.95 18.48
CA SER A 125 12.75 2.25 19.92
C SER A 125 11.79 1.48 20.82
N LYS A 126 10.69 0.92 20.29
CA LYS A 126 9.68 0.15 21.03
C LYS A 126 9.93 -1.37 21.01
N LEU A 127 10.78 -1.86 20.11
CA LEU A 127 11.20 -3.26 20.03
C LEU A 127 12.32 -3.53 21.03
N GLU A 128 11.96 -3.58 22.31
CA GLU A 128 12.92 -3.66 23.42
C GLU A 128 13.51 -5.08 23.59
N SER A 129 12.70 -6.12 23.41
CA SER A 129 13.13 -7.51 23.63
C SER A 129 13.69 -8.18 22.37
N SER A 130 14.57 -9.17 22.56
CA SER A 130 15.02 -10.06 21.48
C SER A 130 13.87 -10.90 20.91
N GLU A 131 12.87 -11.23 21.73
CA GLU A 131 11.68 -11.99 21.33
C GLU A 131 10.86 -11.19 20.30
N ASP A 132 10.61 -9.90 20.56
CA ASP A 132 9.88 -9.02 19.62
C ASP A 132 10.58 -8.92 18.27
N LYS A 133 11.92 -8.84 18.29
CA LYS A 133 12.75 -8.79 17.09
C LYS A 133 12.68 -10.09 16.29
N ILE A 134 12.74 -11.25 16.95
CA ILE A 134 12.63 -12.56 16.30
C ILE A 134 11.25 -12.72 15.65
N LEU A 135 10.20 -12.34 16.36
CA LEU A 135 8.83 -12.44 15.85
C LEU A 135 8.57 -11.47 14.68
N LEU A 136 9.12 -10.25 14.73
CA LEU A 136 9.11 -9.34 13.58
C LEU A 136 9.83 -9.97 12.37
N LEU A 137 11.04 -10.51 12.58
CA LEU A 137 11.81 -11.18 11.52
C LEU A 137 11.04 -12.37 10.92
N TYR A 138 10.35 -13.14 11.75
CA TYR A 138 9.49 -14.24 11.29
C TYR A 138 8.38 -13.74 10.37
N ARG A 139 7.67 -12.66 10.75
CA ARG A 139 6.60 -12.06 9.93
C ARG A 139 7.14 -11.51 8.61
N LEU A 140 8.27 -10.81 8.65
CA LEU A 140 8.93 -10.31 7.43
C LEU A 140 9.32 -11.46 6.51
N SER A 141 9.88 -12.54 7.07
CA SER A 141 10.25 -13.74 6.31
C SER A 141 9.03 -14.43 5.70
N SER A 142 7.90 -14.47 6.41
CA SER A 142 6.63 -15.01 5.90
C SER A 142 6.09 -14.17 4.74
N GLY A 143 6.09 -12.84 4.86
CA GLY A 143 5.71 -11.93 3.77
C GLY A 143 6.64 -12.04 2.55
N LEU A 144 7.94 -12.20 2.76
CA LEU A 144 8.90 -12.43 1.68
C LEU A 144 8.69 -13.78 0.99
N ASN A 145 8.41 -14.85 1.76
CA ASN A 145 8.07 -16.15 1.20
C ASN A 145 6.81 -16.08 0.34
N TYR A 146 5.79 -15.34 0.80
CA TYR A 146 4.60 -15.06 0.01
C TYR A 146 4.97 -14.45 -1.34
N PHE A 147 5.76 -13.37 -1.36
CA PHE A 147 6.17 -12.72 -2.62
C PHE A 147 6.91 -13.68 -3.56
N ASN A 148 7.82 -14.50 -3.03
CA ASN A 148 8.56 -15.50 -3.81
C ASN A 148 7.61 -16.49 -4.50
N GLN A 149 6.64 -17.04 -3.76
CA GLN A 149 5.69 -18.03 -4.29
C GLN A 149 4.79 -17.48 -5.40
N VAL A 150 4.46 -16.19 -5.37
CA VAL A 150 3.67 -15.53 -6.43
C VAL A 150 4.53 -15.00 -7.59
N GLY A 151 5.85 -15.23 -7.55
CA GLY A 151 6.80 -14.82 -8.59
C GLY A 151 7.15 -13.33 -8.55
N TYR A 152 6.90 -12.66 -7.42
CA TYR A 152 7.22 -11.25 -7.24
C TYR A 152 8.41 -11.06 -6.31
N SER A 153 9.22 -10.05 -6.62
CA SER A 153 10.26 -9.56 -5.72
C SER A 153 9.93 -8.13 -5.35
N HIS A 154 9.86 -7.81 -4.06
CA HIS A 154 9.51 -6.46 -3.60
C HIS A 154 10.54 -5.41 -4.06
N ARG A 155 11.83 -5.79 -4.15
CA ARG A 155 12.98 -4.98 -4.61
C ARG A 155 13.29 -3.68 -3.84
N ASP A 156 12.36 -3.20 -3.03
CA ASP A 156 12.51 -1.99 -2.21
C ASP A 156 12.04 -2.24 -0.77
N LEU A 157 12.40 -3.40 -0.19
CA LEU A 157 12.04 -3.72 1.18
C LEU A 157 12.97 -2.98 2.15
N HIS A 158 12.44 -1.95 2.80
CA HIS A 158 13.12 -1.18 3.83
C HIS A 158 12.11 -0.76 4.92
N PRO A 159 12.57 -0.30 6.11
CA PRO A 159 11.69 0.01 7.22
C PRO A 159 10.50 0.92 6.88
N SER A 160 10.67 1.94 6.05
CA SER A 160 9.57 2.86 5.69
C SER A 160 8.52 2.28 4.73
N ASN A 161 8.73 1.07 4.21
CA ASN A 161 7.74 0.29 3.46
C ASN A 161 7.12 -0.84 4.31
N ILE A 162 7.43 -0.89 5.61
CA ILE A 162 6.85 -1.86 6.55
C ILE A 162 5.92 -1.11 7.50
N LEU A 163 4.62 -1.38 7.38
CA LEU A 163 3.59 -0.87 8.27
C LEU A 163 3.18 -1.97 9.26
N LEU A 164 3.25 -1.68 10.55
CA LEU A 164 2.78 -2.56 11.62
C LEU A 164 1.41 -2.07 12.09
N LEU A 165 0.40 -2.90 11.89
CA LEU A 165 -1.00 -2.62 12.27
C LEU A 165 -1.21 -2.80 13.77
N ASP A 166 -2.15 -2.05 14.34
CA ASP A 166 -2.53 -2.20 15.75
C ASP A 166 -3.19 -3.57 16.06
N GLY A 167 -3.08 -4.01 17.32
CA GLY A 167 -3.78 -5.22 17.78
C GLY A 167 -3.20 -6.56 17.29
N PHE A 168 -2.02 -6.55 16.64
CA PHE A 168 -1.35 -7.81 16.34
C PHE A 168 -0.90 -8.47 17.64
N GLN A 169 -1.55 -9.58 17.98
CA GLN A 169 -1.05 -10.44 19.03
C GLN A 169 0.19 -11.15 18.48
N MET A 170 1.33 -10.81 19.04
CA MET A 170 2.50 -11.66 19.05
C MET A 170 2.14 -12.91 19.85
N THR A 171 1.44 -13.87 19.23
CA THR A 171 0.98 -15.07 19.90
C THR A 171 2.19 -15.76 20.51
N LYS A 172 2.30 -15.72 21.84
CA LYS A 172 2.98 -16.77 22.58
C LYS A 172 2.21 -18.05 22.27
N ALA A 173 2.84 -18.96 21.54
CA ALA A 173 2.41 -20.34 21.50
C ALA A 173 2.44 -20.94 22.91
#